data_AF-A0A7X2I182-F1
#
_entry.id   AF-A0A7X2I182-F1
#
_cell.length_a   1.000
_cell.length_b   1.000
_cell.length_c   1.000
_cell.angle_alpha   90.00
_cell.angle_beta   90.00
_cell.angle_gamma   90.00
#
_symmetry.space_group_name_H-M   'P 1'
#
loop_
_entity.id
_entity.type
_entity.pdbx_description
1 polymer ?
#
loop_
_entity_poly.entity_id
_entity_poly.type
_entity_poly.pdbx_seq_one_letter_code
_entity_poly.pdbx_strand_id
1 'polypeptide(L)'
;MANQWLRLWHDMPTDPKWRTIARHSKQSISVVQAVWVQLLVSASQNESRGTFSILAEDIASALNEDEEVVEAVISAMQGRVVDGNRLTGWERRQPLKEEGGSESANPRGSNYVYYVYDRSNYAIKVGTSRNPWSRVRDLQTGSAGQYELLGALKTDARSEKALHDALSLSHQRGEWFKCTSALSQLISKTKDGSIQTLDEAVAFVSSLPVEDHTTTVEIVATTKDKDKDKDKDKEEKETREGSRSVSGGKKQDRTITLKTYLDDCKARGEKPIPDDHFIRKFMVDSGITDEMAQVAWLCFKDDHTIGARKAKRYIDWPATFANSVKSRWYRLWFTEAEGEAKWSSEGLQAKRAIEAAREDKAGGEA
;
A
#
# COMPACT_ATOMS: atom_id res chain seq x y z
N MET A 1 16.27 -18.37 24.15
CA MET A 1 15.18 -17.87 25.02
C MET A 1 14.33 -16.93 24.20
N ALA A 2 13.02 -17.20 24.06
CA ALA A 2 12.09 -16.29 23.39
C ALA A 2 12.11 -14.93 24.11
N ASN A 3 11.93 -13.82 23.38
CA ASN A 3 11.88 -12.48 23.96
C ASN A 3 10.85 -12.46 25.10
N GLN A 4 11.29 -12.10 26.32
CA GLN A 4 10.50 -12.12 27.57
C GLN A 4 9.43 -11.00 27.63
N TRP A 5 9.25 -10.26 26.54
CA TRP A 5 8.40 -9.08 26.49
C TRP A 5 7.74 -8.95 25.12
N LEU A 6 6.56 -8.34 25.10
CA LEU A 6 5.77 -8.05 23.91
C LEU A 6 5.46 -6.55 23.84
N ARG A 7 5.24 -6.04 22.63
CA ARG A 7 4.86 -4.63 22.41
C ARG A 7 3.35 -4.44 22.43
N LEU A 8 2.89 -3.32 22.98
CA LEU A 8 1.55 -2.80 22.75
C LEU A 8 1.66 -1.51 21.93
N TRP A 9 0.68 -1.25 21.07
CA TRP A 9 0.61 -0.01 20.30
C TRP A 9 -0.26 1.03 21.05
N HIS A 10 0.04 2.32 20.86
CA HIS A 10 -0.60 3.41 21.60
C HIS A 10 -2.13 3.42 21.47
N ASP A 11 -2.63 3.19 20.26
CA ASP A 11 -4.08 3.16 20.00
C ASP A 11 -4.73 1.83 20.39
N MET A 12 -4.02 0.91 21.03
CA MET A 12 -4.59 -0.38 21.42
C MET A 12 -5.83 -0.18 22.29
N PRO A 13 -5.81 0.56 23.41
CA PRO A 13 -6.99 0.65 24.28
C PRO A 13 -8.18 1.39 23.64
N THR A 14 -7.96 2.18 22.60
CA THR A 14 -9.00 3.02 21.96
C THR A 14 -9.46 2.50 20.61
N ASP A 15 -8.88 1.39 20.13
CA ASP A 15 -9.17 0.83 18.81
C ASP A 15 -10.69 0.55 18.65
N PRO A 16 -11.34 1.09 17.59
CA PRO A 16 -12.78 0.92 17.36
C PRO A 16 -13.23 -0.55 17.27
N LYS A 17 -12.32 -1.47 16.93
CA LYS A 17 -12.64 -2.90 16.85
C LYS A 17 -13.07 -3.48 18.19
N TRP A 18 -12.56 -2.98 19.32
CA TRP A 18 -12.97 -3.46 20.65
C TRP A 18 -14.41 -3.15 20.97
N ARG A 19 -14.89 -1.95 20.61
CA ARG A 19 -16.31 -1.59 20.73
C ARG A 19 -17.21 -2.48 19.89
N THR A 20 -16.69 -2.98 18.77
CA THR A 20 -17.43 -3.87 17.89
C THR A 20 -17.47 -5.28 18.47
N ILE A 21 -16.32 -5.80 18.93
CA ILE A 21 -16.23 -7.11 19.58
C ILE A 21 -17.11 -7.15 20.84
N ALA A 22 -17.03 -6.13 21.70
CA ALA A 22 -17.87 -5.99 22.89
C ALA A 22 -19.37 -6.06 22.57
N ARG A 23 -19.83 -5.41 21.49
CA ARG A 23 -21.23 -5.48 21.04
C ARG A 23 -21.63 -6.88 20.56
N HIS A 24 -20.74 -7.57 19.84
CA HIS A 24 -21.02 -8.92 19.34
C HIS A 24 -20.98 -9.98 20.43
N SER A 25 -20.02 -9.89 21.36
CA SER A 25 -19.90 -10.81 22.50
C SER A 25 -20.85 -10.49 23.65
N LYS A 26 -21.50 -9.31 23.62
CA LYS A 26 -22.31 -8.75 24.70
C LYS A 26 -21.53 -8.56 26.02
N GLN A 27 -20.22 -8.38 25.92
CA GLN A 27 -19.34 -8.19 27.07
C GLN A 27 -18.83 -6.77 27.18
N SER A 28 -18.35 -6.40 28.37
CA SER A 28 -17.73 -5.09 28.58
C SER A 28 -16.45 -4.95 27.75
N ILE A 29 -16.13 -3.72 27.34
CA ILE A 29 -14.87 -3.44 26.62
C ILE A 29 -13.65 -3.81 27.47
N SER A 30 -13.76 -3.67 28.80
CA SER A 30 -12.72 -4.04 29.75
C SER A 30 -12.39 -5.53 29.67
N VAL A 31 -13.41 -6.40 29.66
CA VAL A 31 -13.24 -7.86 29.53
C VAL A 31 -12.66 -8.21 28.15
N VAL A 32 -13.15 -7.58 27.08
CA VAL A 32 -12.60 -7.80 25.72
C VAL A 32 -11.11 -7.46 25.64
N GLN A 33 -10.69 -6.34 26.22
CA GLN A 33 -9.29 -5.93 26.25
C GLN A 33 -8.45 -6.85 27.13
N ALA A 34 -8.97 -7.27 28.27
CA ALA A 34 -8.29 -8.20 29.18
C ALA A 34 -8.06 -9.56 28.51
N VAL A 35 -9.08 -10.12 27.86
CA VAL A 35 -8.98 -11.37 27.07
C VAL A 35 -7.95 -11.21 25.96
N TRP A 36 -7.96 -10.10 25.21
CA TRP A 36 -6.98 -9.85 24.16
C TRP A 36 -5.53 -9.83 24.68
N VAL A 37 -5.30 -9.24 25.86
CA VAL A 37 -3.97 -9.23 26.48
C VAL A 37 -3.53 -10.64 26.89
N GLN A 38 -4.41 -11.46 27.45
CA GLN A 38 -4.08 -12.86 27.77
C GLN A 38 -3.69 -13.67 26.52
N LEU A 39 -4.43 -13.49 25.41
CA LEU A 39 -4.10 -14.12 24.12
C LEU A 39 -2.75 -13.63 23.57
N LEU A 40 -2.45 -12.32 23.66
CA LEU A 40 -1.16 -11.75 23.25
C LEU A 40 0.01 -12.33 24.04
N VAL A 41 -0.15 -12.49 25.35
CA VAL A 41 0.88 -13.06 26.23
C VAL A 41 1.12 -14.52 25.89
N SER A 42 0.05 -15.33 25.78
CA SER A 42 0.14 -16.73 25.36
C SER A 42 0.84 -16.85 24.00
N ALA A 43 0.44 -16.04 23.02
CA ALA A 43 1.06 -16.01 21.70
C ALA A 43 2.53 -15.56 21.70
N SER A 44 2.95 -14.77 22.69
CA SER A 44 4.35 -14.35 22.82
C SER A 44 5.24 -15.43 23.41
N GLN A 45 4.69 -16.21 24.36
CA GLN A 45 5.40 -17.26 25.09
C GLN A 45 5.47 -18.58 24.32
N ASN A 46 4.58 -18.79 23.35
CA ASN A 46 4.54 -20.00 22.54
C ASN A 46 5.79 -20.15 21.64
N GLU A 47 6.20 -21.40 21.38
CA GLU A 47 7.29 -21.72 20.45
C GLU A 47 7.00 -21.17 19.05
N SER A 48 5.75 -21.34 18.60
CA SER A 48 5.23 -20.70 17.39
C SER A 48 4.66 -19.32 17.74
N ARG A 49 5.53 -18.30 17.80
CA ARG A 49 5.11 -16.94 18.16
C ARG A 49 3.98 -16.43 17.26
N GLY A 50 2.98 -15.83 17.88
CA GLY A 50 1.77 -15.36 17.20
C GLY A 50 0.61 -16.36 17.22
N THR A 51 0.88 -17.61 17.61
CA THR A 51 -0.14 -18.62 17.86
C THR A 51 -0.35 -18.75 19.36
N PHE A 52 -1.58 -18.59 19.86
CA PHE A 52 -1.87 -18.82 21.28
C PHE A 52 -2.32 -20.27 21.50
N SER A 53 -2.06 -20.78 22.70
CA SER A 53 -2.44 -22.13 23.13
C SER A 53 -3.16 -22.16 24.48
N ILE A 54 -3.39 -21.00 25.09
CA ILE A 54 -4.14 -20.86 26.33
C ILE A 54 -5.61 -21.23 26.10
N LEU A 55 -6.21 -21.93 27.07
CA LEU A 55 -7.61 -22.34 27.01
C LEU A 55 -8.53 -21.22 27.52
N ALA A 56 -9.81 -21.29 27.16
CA ALA A 56 -10.80 -20.31 27.61
C ALA A 56 -10.99 -20.39 29.14
N GLU A 57 -11.05 -21.60 29.71
CA GLU A 57 -11.09 -21.84 31.17
C GLU A 57 -9.96 -21.15 31.94
N ASP A 58 -8.74 -21.13 31.39
CA ASP A 58 -7.57 -20.53 32.04
C ASP A 58 -7.69 -19.01 32.07
N ILE A 59 -8.15 -18.42 30.96
CA ILE A 59 -8.38 -16.97 30.86
C ILE A 59 -9.53 -16.57 31.78
N ALA A 60 -10.60 -17.36 31.82
CA ALA A 60 -11.77 -17.14 32.67
C ALA A 60 -11.36 -17.12 34.15
N SER A 61 -10.59 -18.12 34.57
CA SER A 61 -10.01 -18.22 35.91
C SER A 61 -9.10 -17.03 36.24
N ALA A 62 -8.27 -16.58 35.28
CA ALA A 62 -7.36 -15.44 35.48
C ALA A 62 -8.08 -14.09 35.60
N LEU A 63 -9.23 -13.94 34.93
CA LEU A 63 -10.00 -12.69 34.91
C LEU A 63 -11.15 -12.67 35.93
N ASN A 64 -11.39 -13.78 36.62
CA ASN A 64 -12.56 -13.98 37.49
C ASN A 64 -13.87 -13.74 36.73
N GLU A 65 -13.96 -14.33 35.54
CA GLU A 65 -15.10 -14.31 34.63
C GLU A 65 -15.55 -15.75 34.34
N ASP A 66 -16.76 -15.92 33.81
CA ASP A 66 -17.25 -17.23 33.37
C ASP A 66 -16.56 -17.68 32.06
N GLU A 67 -16.43 -19.00 31.84
CA GLU A 67 -15.79 -19.53 30.64
C GLU A 67 -16.58 -19.14 29.37
N GLU A 68 -17.91 -19.17 29.44
CA GLU A 68 -18.79 -18.79 28.34
C GLU A 68 -18.61 -17.31 27.93
N VAL A 69 -18.25 -16.45 28.87
CA VAL A 69 -17.94 -15.03 28.63
C VAL A 69 -16.68 -14.92 27.77
N VAL A 70 -15.63 -15.66 28.12
CA VAL A 70 -14.36 -15.67 27.39
C VAL A 70 -14.53 -16.29 26.01
N GLU A 71 -15.23 -17.41 25.89
CA GLU A 71 -15.51 -18.06 24.60
C GLU A 71 -16.28 -17.14 23.65
N ALA A 72 -17.30 -16.44 24.17
CA ALA A 72 -18.07 -15.46 23.39
C ALA A 72 -17.18 -14.32 22.87
N VAL A 73 -16.21 -13.87 23.66
CA VAL A 73 -15.23 -12.85 23.26
C VAL A 73 -14.27 -13.39 22.21
N ILE A 74 -13.68 -14.57 22.40
CA ILE A 74 -12.74 -15.18 21.44
C ILE A 74 -13.45 -15.44 20.11
N SER A 75 -14.69 -15.94 20.15
CA SER A 75 -15.53 -16.14 18.97
C SER A 75 -15.77 -14.81 18.23
N ALA A 76 -16.11 -13.74 18.95
CA ALA A 76 -16.29 -12.41 18.35
C ALA A 76 -15.00 -11.77 17.82
N MET A 77 -13.82 -12.23 18.27
CA MET A 77 -12.51 -11.80 17.77
C MET A 77 -12.10 -12.47 16.44
N GLN A 78 -12.70 -13.62 16.11
CA GLN A 78 -12.42 -14.36 14.87
C GLN A 78 -12.72 -13.49 13.63
N GLY A 79 -11.82 -13.55 12.64
CA GLY A 79 -11.91 -12.75 11.42
C GLY A 79 -11.64 -11.26 11.61
N ARG A 80 -11.27 -10.81 12.82
CA ARG A 80 -10.90 -9.41 13.12
C ARG A 80 -9.46 -9.32 13.59
N VAL A 81 -9.20 -9.90 14.76
CA VAL A 81 -7.90 -9.85 15.44
C VAL A 81 -7.30 -11.24 15.68
N VAL A 82 -8.14 -12.27 15.55
CA VAL A 82 -7.76 -13.68 15.60
C VAL A 82 -8.21 -14.36 14.31
N ASP A 83 -7.44 -15.34 13.85
CA ASP A 83 -7.78 -16.29 12.80
C ASP A 83 -7.42 -17.71 13.28
N GLY A 84 -8.43 -18.50 13.64
CA GLY A 84 -8.26 -19.78 14.32
C GLY A 84 -7.60 -19.59 15.68
N ASN A 85 -6.36 -20.08 15.81
CA ASN A 85 -5.52 -19.93 17.00
C ASN A 85 -4.36 -18.93 16.80
N ARG A 86 -4.37 -18.14 15.71
CA ARG A 86 -3.30 -17.19 15.38
C ARG A 86 -3.77 -15.75 15.46
N LEU A 87 -2.94 -14.88 16.02
CA LEU A 87 -3.21 -13.45 16.11
C LEU A 87 -2.90 -12.74 14.79
N THR A 88 -3.86 -11.98 14.26
CA THR A 88 -3.70 -11.34 12.95
C THR A 88 -2.74 -10.16 13.03
N GLY A 89 -1.83 -10.03 12.06
CA GLY A 89 -0.85 -8.95 12.00
C GLY A 89 0.20 -8.99 13.12
N TRP A 90 0.46 -10.18 13.67
CA TRP A 90 1.49 -10.42 14.69
C TRP A 90 2.87 -9.95 14.25
N GLU A 91 3.33 -10.34 13.07
CA GLU A 91 4.68 -10.05 12.56
C GLU A 91 4.92 -8.56 12.39
N ARG A 92 3.87 -7.81 12.03
CA ARG A 92 3.92 -6.35 11.91
C ARG A 92 4.00 -5.66 13.29
N ARG A 93 3.39 -6.25 14.33
CA ARG A 93 3.32 -5.66 15.68
C ARG A 93 4.44 -6.13 16.61
N GLN A 94 4.98 -7.32 16.37
CA GLN A 94 6.00 -7.98 17.18
C GLN A 94 7.24 -8.33 16.35
N PRO A 95 7.98 -7.34 15.82
CA PRO A 95 9.24 -7.60 15.13
C PRO A 95 10.27 -8.24 16.07
N LEU A 96 11.00 -9.23 15.58
CA LEU A 96 11.99 -10.01 16.37
C LEU A 96 13.21 -9.19 16.80
N LYS A 97 13.48 -8.06 16.12
CA LYS A 97 14.60 -7.17 16.40
C LYS A 97 14.08 -5.72 16.41
N GLU A 98 14.50 -4.94 17.40
CA GLU A 98 14.30 -3.49 17.41
C GLU A 98 15.22 -2.87 16.35
N GLU A 99 14.85 -2.92 15.08
CA GLU A 99 15.49 -2.03 14.10
C GLU A 99 14.82 -0.66 14.25
N GLY A 100 15.57 0.27 14.84
CA GLY A 100 15.13 1.64 15.02
C GLY A 100 14.77 2.25 13.67
N GLY A 101 13.49 2.57 13.49
CA GLY A 101 13.00 3.37 12.37
C GLY A 101 12.72 2.58 11.09
N SER A 102 11.43 2.34 10.88
CA SER A 102 10.77 2.09 9.59
C SER A 102 11.01 0.75 8.85
N GLU A 103 9.92 0.29 8.24
CA GLU A 103 9.86 -0.59 7.06
C GLU A 103 9.98 -2.12 7.21
N SER A 104 8.80 -2.72 6.99
CA SER A 104 8.52 -4.12 6.67
C SER A 104 9.48 -4.74 5.63
N ALA A 105 10.21 -5.75 6.08
CA ALA A 105 11.02 -6.64 5.28
C ALA A 105 10.15 -7.74 4.62
N ASN A 106 9.97 -7.66 3.30
CA ASN A 106 9.60 -8.81 2.47
C ASN A 106 10.86 -9.19 1.65
N PRO A 107 11.43 -10.40 1.78
CA PRO A 107 12.75 -10.73 1.24
C PRO A 107 12.74 -11.09 -0.26
N ARG A 108 11.82 -10.56 -1.08
CA ARG A 108 11.70 -10.90 -2.50
C ARG A 108 11.89 -9.75 -3.49
N GLY A 109 11.98 -8.50 -3.04
CA GLY A 109 12.29 -7.38 -3.92
C GLY A 109 13.79 -7.09 -3.93
N SER A 110 14.41 -7.06 -5.10
CA SER A 110 15.74 -6.48 -5.23
C SER A 110 15.69 -4.98 -4.92
N ASN A 111 16.63 -4.49 -4.13
CA ASN A 111 16.81 -3.06 -3.93
C ASN A 111 17.66 -2.50 -5.09
N TYR A 112 17.57 -1.20 -5.30
CA TYR A 112 18.39 -0.49 -6.26
C TYR A 112 18.99 0.74 -5.59
N VAL A 113 20.28 0.98 -5.79
CA VAL A 113 20.87 2.32 -5.59
C VAL A 113 20.66 3.08 -6.89
N TYR A 114 20.03 4.25 -6.82
CA TYR A 114 19.70 5.04 -7.99
C TYR A 114 20.30 6.44 -7.92
N TYR A 115 20.59 6.99 -9.10
CA TYR A 115 21.21 8.29 -9.27
C TYR A 115 20.24 9.22 -10.00
N VAL A 116 19.81 10.31 -9.36
CA VAL A 116 18.88 11.29 -9.95
C VAL A 116 19.54 12.63 -10.07
N TYR A 117 19.52 13.21 -11.25
CA TYR A 117 19.98 14.56 -11.49
C TYR A 117 18.86 15.57 -11.28
N ASP A 118 19.16 16.65 -10.56
CA ASP A 118 18.32 17.84 -10.47
C ASP A 118 18.88 18.93 -11.40
N ARG A 119 18.12 19.24 -12.47
CA ARG A 119 18.51 20.29 -13.42
C ARG A 119 18.46 21.70 -12.84
N SER A 120 17.68 21.93 -11.77
CA SER A 120 17.54 23.25 -11.16
C SER A 120 18.68 23.56 -10.20
N ASN A 121 19.15 22.55 -9.47
CA ASN A 121 20.18 22.72 -8.43
C ASN A 121 21.56 22.16 -8.83
N TYR A 122 21.69 21.60 -10.02
CA TYR A 122 22.93 20.99 -10.52
C TYR A 122 23.54 19.99 -9.52
N ALA A 123 22.71 19.15 -8.93
CA ALA A 123 23.08 18.17 -7.91
C ALA A 123 22.58 16.77 -8.27
N ILE A 124 23.28 15.74 -7.81
CA ILE A 124 22.85 14.35 -7.92
C ILE A 124 22.35 13.85 -6.58
N LYS A 125 21.18 13.24 -6.57
CA LYS A 125 20.68 12.42 -5.47
C LYS A 125 21.17 10.98 -5.64
N VAL A 126 21.81 10.45 -4.61
CA VAL A 126 22.15 9.03 -4.52
C VAL A 126 21.29 8.41 -3.42
N GLY A 127 20.34 7.56 -3.78
CA GLY A 127 19.42 6.96 -2.80
C GLY A 127 19.14 5.49 -3.07
N THR A 128 18.52 4.81 -2.10
CA THR A 128 18.03 3.43 -2.25
C THR A 128 16.52 3.38 -2.48
N SER A 129 16.08 2.48 -3.36
CA SER A 129 14.65 2.22 -3.60
C SER A 129 14.45 0.84 -4.20
N ARG A 130 13.31 0.21 -3.92
CA ARG A 130 12.86 -1.01 -4.60
C ARG A 130 12.41 -0.74 -6.04
N ASN A 131 12.00 0.50 -6.34
CA ASN A 131 11.63 0.93 -7.69
C ASN A 131 12.11 2.38 -7.92
N PRO A 132 13.32 2.56 -8.49
CA PRO A 132 13.86 3.87 -8.82
C PRO A 132 12.96 4.72 -9.72
N TRP A 133 12.33 4.11 -10.72
CA TRP A 133 11.49 4.83 -11.69
C TRP A 133 10.21 5.39 -11.06
N SER A 134 9.58 4.66 -10.13
CA SER A 134 8.47 5.20 -9.33
C SER A 134 8.96 6.31 -8.41
N ARG A 135 10.11 6.11 -7.77
CA ARG A 135 10.66 7.06 -6.81
C ARG A 135 10.99 8.42 -7.44
N VAL A 136 11.52 8.41 -8.67
CA VAL A 136 11.77 9.64 -9.46
C VAL A 136 10.46 10.39 -9.75
N ARG A 137 9.39 9.66 -10.10
CA ARG A 137 8.06 10.27 -10.31
C ARG A 137 7.52 10.88 -9.03
N ASP A 138 7.65 10.21 -7.89
CA ASP A 138 7.21 10.76 -6.60
C ASP A 138 7.99 12.03 -6.23
N LEU A 139 9.32 12.04 -6.46
CA LEU A 139 10.15 13.24 -6.26
C LEU A 139 9.65 14.41 -7.13
N GLN A 140 9.26 14.15 -8.38
CA GLN A 140 8.72 15.16 -9.29
C GLN A 140 7.39 15.76 -8.82
N THR A 141 6.54 15.01 -8.10
CA THR A 141 5.24 15.52 -7.62
C THR A 141 5.35 16.52 -6.48
N GLY A 142 6.49 16.56 -5.78
CA GLY A 142 6.73 17.43 -4.62
C GLY A 142 7.59 18.65 -4.90
N SER A 143 8.07 18.87 -6.14
CA SER A 143 8.94 20.00 -6.47
C SER A 143 8.75 20.53 -7.89
N ALA A 144 9.12 21.79 -8.11
CA ALA A 144 9.14 22.40 -9.44
C ALA A 144 10.40 22.03 -10.27
N GLY A 145 11.37 21.33 -9.68
CA GLY A 145 12.62 20.95 -10.34
C GLY A 145 12.41 19.82 -11.35
N GLN A 146 13.17 19.80 -12.43
CA GLN A 146 13.14 18.70 -13.41
C GLN A 146 14.15 17.63 -12.99
N TYR A 147 13.63 16.49 -12.55
CA TYR A 147 14.45 15.35 -12.14
C TYR A 147 14.65 14.34 -13.26
N GLU A 148 15.89 13.90 -13.44
CA GLU A 148 16.27 12.94 -14.48
C GLU A 148 17.02 11.74 -13.89
N LEU A 149 16.56 10.52 -14.18
CA LEU A 149 17.22 9.31 -13.73
C LEU A 149 18.49 9.07 -14.58
N LEU A 150 19.65 9.06 -13.93
CA LEU A 150 20.97 8.85 -14.53
C LEU A 150 21.44 7.39 -14.53
N GLY A 151 20.93 6.58 -13.61
CA GLY A 151 21.21 5.15 -13.55
C GLY A 151 20.61 4.47 -12.32
N ALA A 152 20.54 3.15 -12.36
CA ALA A 152 20.13 2.32 -11.23
C ALA A 152 21.04 1.09 -11.15
N LEU A 153 21.63 0.86 -9.99
CA LEU A 153 22.47 -0.29 -9.65
C LEU A 153 21.65 -1.26 -8.79
N LYS A 154 21.44 -2.48 -9.28
CA LYS A 154 20.76 -3.52 -8.53
C LYS A 154 21.61 -3.94 -7.33
N THR A 155 21.01 -4.01 -6.15
CA THR A 155 21.71 -4.37 -4.91
C THR A 155 20.81 -5.16 -3.96
N ASP A 156 21.41 -6.04 -3.18
CA ASP A 156 20.79 -6.67 -2.01
C ASP A 156 20.99 -5.80 -0.75
N ALA A 157 21.94 -4.87 -0.79
CA ALA A 157 22.17 -3.91 0.28
C ALA A 157 20.95 -3.01 0.48
N ARG A 158 20.58 -2.85 1.75
CA ARG A 158 19.45 -2.02 2.18
C ARG A 158 19.84 -0.56 2.39
N SER A 159 21.12 -0.23 2.26
CA SER A 159 21.64 1.09 2.54
C SER A 159 22.78 1.43 1.60
N GLU A 160 22.77 2.66 1.12
CA GLU A 160 23.81 3.32 0.34
C GLU A 160 24.86 4.03 1.21
N LYS A 161 24.80 3.86 2.54
CA LYS A 161 25.66 4.59 3.49
C LYS A 161 27.15 4.46 3.16
N ALA A 162 27.62 3.26 2.83
CA ALA A 162 29.03 3.06 2.46
C ALA A 162 29.42 3.86 1.21
N LEU A 163 28.50 4.01 0.25
CA LEU A 163 28.70 4.82 -0.95
C LEU A 163 28.62 6.32 -0.64
N HIS A 164 27.74 6.74 0.27
CA HIS A 164 27.71 8.12 0.77
C HIS A 164 29.01 8.48 1.50
N ASP A 165 29.54 7.59 2.33
CA ASP A 165 30.79 7.79 3.06
C ASP A 165 31.97 7.95 2.08
N ALA A 166 32.01 7.11 1.03
CA ALA A 166 33.00 7.22 -0.05
C ALA A 166 32.86 8.51 -0.90
N LEU A 167 31.66 9.08 -0.98
CA LEU A 167 31.36 10.32 -1.70
C LEU A 167 31.29 11.55 -0.80
N SER A 168 31.67 11.43 0.48
CA SER A 168 31.52 12.46 1.51
C SER A 168 32.13 13.81 1.13
N LEU A 169 33.23 13.82 0.38
CA LEU A 169 33.88 15.05 -0.12
C LEU A 169 32.99 15.87 -1.07
N SER A 170 32.05 15.22 -1.75
CA SER A 170 31.10 15.84 -2.68
C SER A 170 29.72 16.05 -2.05
N HIS A 171 29.53 15.67 -0.78
CA HIS A 171 28.26 15.77 -0.07
C HIS A 171 27.81 17.22 0.11
N GLN A 172 26.53 17.49 -0.12
CA GLN A 172 25.93 18.80 0.11
C GLN A 172 24.91 18.77 1.25
N ARG A 173 23.85 17.99 1.09
CA ARG A 173 22.74 17.94 2.04
C ARG A 173 21.96 16.64 1.92
N GLY A 174 21.83 15.90 3.02
CA GLY A 174 21.05 14.66 3.06
C GLY A 174 21.60 13.62 2.08
N GLU A 175 20.86 13.31 1.03
CA GLU A 175 21.25 12.35 0.00
C GLU A 175 21.73 13.04 -1.31
N TRP A 176 22.01 14.35 -1.26
CA TRP A 176 22.41 15.16 -2.41
C TRP A 176 23.91 15.46 -2.42
N PHE A 177 24.50 15.28 -3.60
CA PHE A 177 25.93 15.40 -3.88
C PHE A 177 26.19 16.33 -5.06
N LYS A 178 27.35 16.99 -5.07
CA LYS A 178 27.84 17.75 -6.22
C LYS A 178 28.09 16.81 -7.40
N CYS A 179 27.90 17.34 -8.60
CA CYS A 179 28.17 16.63 -9.84
C CYS A 179 29.69 16.56 -10.08
N THR A 180 30.37 15.56 -9.52
CA THR A 180 31.83 15.43 -9.59
C THR A 180 32.26 14.40 -10.64
N SER A 181 33.52 14.48 -11.07
CA SER A 181 34.16 13.52 -11.98
C SER A 181 33.97 12.08 -11.48
N ALA A 182 34.21 11.83 -10.18
CA ALA A 182 34.04 10.52 -9.56
C ALA A 182 32.60 9.97 -9.71
N LEU A 183 31.59 10.80 -9.48
CA LEU A 183 30.19 10.40 -9.56
C LEU A 183 29.75 10.18 -11.02
N SER A 184 30.24 11.00 -11.95
CA SER A 184 30.01 10.82 -13.39
C SER A 184 30.62 9.52 -13.90
N GLN A 185 31.86 9.21 -13.51
CA GLN A 185 32.54 7.95 -13.87
C GLN A 185 31.81 6.72 -13.30
N LEU A 186 31.35 6.80 -12.03
CA LEU A 186 30.57 5.75 -11.40
C LEU A 186 29.27 5.46 -12.16
N ILE A 187 28.53 6.52 -12.53
CA ILE A 187 27.27 6.40 -13.27
C ILE A 187 27.51 5.79 -14.64
N SER A 188 28.56 6.20 -15.35
CA SER A 188 28.92 5.61 -16.65
C SER A 188 29.22 4.12 -16.52
N LYS A 189 30.06 3.74 -15.56
CA LYS A 189 30.42 2.32 -15.34
C LYS A 189 29.24 1.47 -14.88
N THR A 190 28.30 2.05 -14.12
CA THR A 190 27.03 1.39 -13.78
C THR A 190 26.18 1.16 -15.02
N LYS A 191 26.08 2.17 -15.90
CA LYS A 191 25.29 2.09 -17.14
C LYS A 191 25.85 1.08 -18.13
N ASP A 192 27.17 0.98 -18.22
CA ASP A 192 27.87 0.05 -19.10
C ASP A 192 27.95 -1.37 -18.51
N GLY A 193 27.40 -1.59 -17.31
CA GLY A 193 27.37 -2.88 -16.63
C GLY A 193 28.73 -3.36 -16.11
N SER A 194 29.72 -2.46 -16.05
CA SER A 194 31.07 -2.72 -15.51
C SER A 194 31.07 -2.82 -13.99
N ILE A 195 30.10 -2.20 -13.34
CA ILE A 195 29.86 -2.26 -11.89
C ILE A 195 28.46 -2.83 -11.70
N GLN A 196 28.38 -3.97 -11.01
CA GLN A 196 27.12 -4.72 -10.83
C GLN A 196 26.73 -4.86 -9.36
N THR A 197 27.65 -4.59 -8.43
CA THR A 197 27.40 -4.69 -6.99
C THR A 197 27.73 -3.37 -6.28
N LEU A 198 27.14 -3.17 -5.09
CA LEU A 198 27.41 -1.98 -4.28
C LEU A 198 28.88 -1.96 -3.80
N ASP A 199 29.44 -3.12 -3.48
CA ASP A 199 30.84 -3.22 -3.02
C ASP A 199 31.83 -2.82 -4.13
N GLU A 200 31.56 -3.21 -5.38
CA GLU A 200 32.33 -2.76 -6.54
C GLU A 200 32.21 -1.24 -6.76
N ALA A 201 31.01 -0.68 -6.55
CA ALA A 201 30.78 0.75 -6.65
C ALA A 201 31.59 1.53 -5.60
N VAL A 202 31.56 1.07 -4.35
CA VAL A 202 32.32 1.69 -3.24
C VAL A 202 33.82 1.55 -3.49
N ALA A 203 34.30 0.36 -3.85
CA ALA A 203 35.71 0.13 -4.13
C ALA A 203 36.22 0.99 -5.30
N PHE A 204 35.42 1.13 -6.36
CA PHE A 204 35.75 1.99 -7.50
C PHE A 204 35.88 3.45 -7.05
N VAL A 205 34.88 3.98 -6.36
CA VAL A 205 34.88 5.38 -5.89
C VAL A 205 36.04 5.63 -4.94
N SER A 206 36.33 4.73 -4.00
CA SER A 206 37.47 4.87 -3.08
C SER A 206 38.85 4.73 -3.75
N SER A 207 38.92 4.14 -4.95
CA SER A 207 40.17 4.01 -5.70
C SER A 207 40.51 5.25 -6.54
N LEU A 208 39.58 6.18 -6.70
CA LEU A 208 39.80 7.37 -7.51
C LEU A 208 40.66 8.42 -6.77
N PRO A 209 41.44 9.23 -7.51
CA PRO A 209 42.17 10.35 -6.92
C PRO A 209 41.23 11.35 -6.23
N VAL A 210 41.69 11.98 -5.15
CA VAL A 210 40.93 13.00 -4.41
C VAL A 210 40.46 14.15 -5.32
N GLU A 211 41.24 14.47 -6.35
CA GLU A 211 40.90 15.47 -7.36
C GLU A 211 39.55 15.16 -8.04
N ASP A 212 39.30 13.90 -8.39
CA ASP A 212 38.05 13.47 -9.04
C ASP A 212 36.80 13.64 -8.14
N HIS A 213 36.99 13.66 -6.81
CA HIS A 213 35.91 13.90 -5.85
C HIS A 213 35.60 15.38 -5.65
N THR A 214 36.42 16.29 -6.17
CA THR A 214 36.28 17.74 -6.00
C THR A 214 36.05 18.47 -7.33
N THR A 215 36.51 17.91 -8.44
CA THR A 215 36.30 18.46 -9.79
C THR A 215 34.84 18.32 -10.20
N THR A 216 34.15 19.45 -10.29
CA THR A 216 32.77 19.53 -10.81
C THR A 216 32.74 19.35 -12.32
N VAL A 217 31.81 18.54 -12.82
CA VAL A 217 31.60 18.28 -14.25
C VAL A 217 30.15 18.51 -14.64
N GLU A 218 29.91 18.94 -15.87
CA GLU A 218 28.56 18.98 -16.43
C GLU A 218 28.13 17.57 -16.84
N ILE A 219 26.97 17.14 -16.34
CA ILE A 219 26.45 15.80 -16.61
C ILE A 219 25.66 15.82 -17.91
N VAL A 220 26.09 15.01 -18.88
CA VAL A 220 25.44 14.86 -20.20
C VAL A 220 24.55 13.59 -20.25
N ALA A 221 24.61 12.74 -19.22
CA ALA A 221 24.04 11.41 -19.28
C ALA A 221 22.51 11.41 -19.09
N THR A 222 21.81 10.76 -20.00
CA THR A 222 20.39 10.41 -19.88
C THR A 222 20.27 8.88 -19.92
N THR A 223 19.35 8.29 -19.15
CA THR A 223 19.09 6.83 -19.23
C THR A 223 18.04 6.52 -20.28
N LYS A 224 18.30 5.50 -21.11
CA LYS A 224 17.29 4.89 -22.00
C LYS A 224 16.67 3.64 -21.37
N ASP A 225 17.00 3.35 -20.12
CA ASP A 225 16.55 2.14 -19.43
C ASP A 225 15.06 2.25 -19.07
N LYS A 226 14.23 1.54 -19.84
CA LYS A 226 12.80 1.42 -19.60
C LYS A 226 12.59 0.20 -18.73
N ASP A 227 12.12 0.46 -17.50
CA ASP A 227 11.62 -0.48 -16.49
C ASP A 227 11.38 -1.91 -17.04
N LYS A 228 12.37 -2.79 -16.83
CA LYS A 228 12.28 -4.21 -17.17
C LYS A 228 11.70 -5.06 -16.03
N ASP A 229 11.43 -4.47 -14.85
CA ASP A 229 10.91 -5.19 -13.69
C ASP A 229 9.37 -5.16 -13.70
N LYS A 230 8.77 -6.12 -14.41
CA LYS A 230 7.35 -6.45 -14.26
C LYS A 230 7.15 -7.23 -12.95
N ASP A 231 7.35 -6.59 -11.81
CA ASP A 231 6.97 -7.17 -10.52
C ASP A 231 5.45 -7.08 -10.34
N LYS A 232 4.81 -8.24 -10.53
CA LYS A 232 3.42 -8.53 -10.14
C LYS A 232 3.36 -8.65 -8.61
N ASP A 233 3.17 -7.53 -7.91
CA ASP A 233 2.71 -7.58 -6.52
C ASP A 233 1.19 -7.75 -6.49
N LYS A 234 0.76 -9.00 -6.31
CA LYS A 234 -0.62 -9.40 -6.05
C LYS A 234 -0.73 -9.74 -4.57
N GLU A 235 -1.46 -8.91 -3.82
CA GLU A 235 -1.91 -9.22 -2.46
C GLU A 235 -2.79 -10.49 -2.48
N GLU A 236 -2.32 -11.56 -1.84
CA GLU A 236 -3.13 -12.74 -1.54
C GLU A 236 -4.01 -12.44 -0.33
N LYS A 237 -5.33 -12.47 -0.54
CA LYS A 237 -6.30 -12.68 0.54
C LYS A 237 -7.07 -13.96 0.23
N GLU A 238 -6.73 -15.00 0.99
CA GLU A 238 -7.44 -16.28 1.00
C GLU A 238 -8.88 -16.08 1.49
N THR A 239 -9.82 -16.69 0.77
CA THR A 239 -11.08 -17.18 1.33
C THR A 239 -11.22 -18.63 0.87
N ARG A 240 -11.18 -19.56 1.83
CA ARG A 240 -11.53 -20.98 1.72
C ARG A 240 -13.02 -21.13 2.09
N GLU A 241 -13.81 -22.10 1.62
CA GLU A 241 -13.74 -23.09 0.54
C GLU A 241 -15.16 -23.67 0.39
N GLY A 242 -15.44 -24.27 -0.77
CA GLY A 242 -16.71 -24.92 -1.07
C GLY A 242 -16.66 -25.96 -2.20
N SER A 243 -15.69 -26.88 -2.12
CA SER A 243 -15.66 -28.24 -2.69
C SER A 243 -15.24 -28.53 -4.16
N ARG A 244 -14.37 -29.54 -4.22
CA ARG A 244 -14.09 -30.57 -5.26
C ARG A 244 -13.16 -30.28 -6.46
N SER A 245 -11.89 -30.66 -6.22
CA SER A 245 -11.04 -31.62 -6.96
C SER A 245 -10.63 -31.41 -8.44
N VAL A 246 -9.31 -31.64 -8.63
CA VAL A 246 -8.58 -32.18 -9.81
C VAL A 246 -7.65 -31.21 -10.59
N SER A 247 -6.36 -31.48 -10.44
CA SER A 247 -5.17 -31.30 -11.32
C SER A 247 -4.88 -29.99 -12.09
N GLY A 248 -3.70 -29.43 -11.81
CA GLY A 248 -2.65 -29.07 -12.79
C GLY A 248 -3.02 -28.27 -14.05
N GLY A 249 -2.90 -26.95 -13.97
CA GLY A 249 -2.89 -26.06 -15.15
C GLY A 249 -2.47 -24.63 -14.78
N LYS A 250 -1.60 -24.01 -15.60
CA LYS A 250 -1.14 -22.60 -15.46
C LYS A 250 -2.32 -21.67 -15.19
N LYS A 251 -2.41 -21.07 -13.98
CA LYS A 251 -3.45 -20.11 -13.60
C LYS A 251 -3.43 -18.90 -14.54
N GLN A 252 -4.43 -18.76 -15.41
CA GLN A 252 -4.71 -17.54 -16.15
C GLN A 252 -5.00 -16.38 -15.19
N ASP A 253 -4.48 -15.21 -15.50
CA ASP A 253 -4.68 -13.98 -14.74
C ASP A 253 -6.13 -13.47 -14.91
N ARG A 254 -6.98 -13.76 -13.92
CA ARG A 254 -8.43 -13.46 -13.91
C ARG A 254 -8.78 -11.97 -13.72
N THR A 255 -7.81 -11.07 -13.74
CA THR A 255 -8.07 -9.62 -13.60
C THR A 255 -8.43 -9.01 -14.95
N ILE A 256 -9.37 -8.07 -15.01
CA ILE A 256 -9.75 -7.36 -16.26
C ILE A 256 -9.83 -5.85 -16.03
N THR A 257 -9.64 -5.05 -17.08
CA THR A 257 -9.83 -3.59 -16.99
C THR A 257 -11.32 -3.26 -16.85
N LEU A 258 -11.66 -2.05 -16.41
CA LEU A 258 -13.06 -1.65 -16.29
C LEU A 258 -13.72 -1.63 -17.68
N LYS A 259 -12.98 -1.19 -18.70
CA LYS A 259 -13.46 -1.20 -20.08
C LYS A 259 -13.90 -2.59 -20.51
N THR A 260 -13.03 -3.59 -20.35
CA THR A 260 -13.36 -5.00 -20.68
C THR A 260 -14.53 -5.52 -19.84
N TYR A 261 -14.58 -5.20 -18.55
CA TYR A 261 -15.71 -5.60 -17.69
C TYR A 261 -17.05 -5.00 -18.15
N LEU A 262 -17.06 -3.73 -18.56
CA LEU A 262 -18.27 -3.07 -19.05
C LEU A 262 -18.73 -3.67 -20.38
N ASP A 263 -17.79 -4.00 -21.28
CA ASP A 263 -18.08 -4.67 -22.55
C ASP A 263 -18.69 -6.06 -22.29
N ASP A 264 -18.14 -6.81 -21.33
CA ASP A 264 -18.64 -8.11 -20.90
C ASP A 264 -20.04 -8.04 -20.27
N CYS A 265 -20.30 -7.05 -19.41
CA CYS A 265 -21.62 -6.81 -18.83
C CYS A 265 -22.64 -6.47 -19.93
N LYS A 266 -22.24 -5.63 -20.90
CA LYS A 266 -23.08 -5.26 -22.04
C LYS A 266 -23.40 -6.49 -22.91
N ALA A 267 -22.43 -7.36 -23.15
CA ALA A 267 -22.62 -8.59 -23.91
C ALA A 267 -23.57 -9.57 -23.21
N ARG A 268 -23.56 -9.62 -21.87
CA ARG A 268 -24.49 -10.43 -21.06
C ARG A 268 -25.84 -9.77 -20.78
N GLY A 269 -26.00 -8.48 -21.10
CA GLY A 269 -27.21 -7.72 -20.77
C GLY A 269 -27.36 -7.42 -19.27
N GLU A 270 -26.25 -7.47 -18.52
CA GLU A 270 -26.23 -7.27 -17.07
C GLU A 270 -25.84 -5.83 -16.71
N LYS A 271 -26.38 -5.32 -15.59
CA LYS A 271 -25.96 -4.03 -15.05
C LYS A 271 -24.54 -4.16 -14.47
N PRO A 272 -23.64 -3.17 -14.71
CA PRO A 272 -22.29 -3.20 -14.14
C PRO A 272 -22.24 -3.31 -12.62
N ILE A 273 -23.24 -2.77 -11.93
CA ILE A 273 -23.50 -3.00 -10.52
C ILE A 273 -24.85 -3.72 -10.43
N PRO A 274 -24.86 -5.02 -10.07
CA PRO A 274 -26.10 -5.79 -9.91
C PRO A 274 -27.08 -5.12 -8.93
N ASP A 275 -28.37 -5.36 -9.11
CA ASP A 275 -29.43 -4.75 -8.28
C ASP A 275 -29.44 -5.31 -6.85
N ASP A 276 -28.94 -6.54 -6.65
CA ASP A 276 -28.79 -7.22 -5.37
C ASP A 276 -27.45 -6.91 -4.66
N HIS A 277 -26.56 -6.15 -5.29
CA HIS A 277 -25.25 -5.86 -4.71
C HIS A 277 -25.36 -5.01 -3.44
N PHE A 278 -24.67 -5.43 -2.37
CA PHE A 278 -24.75 -4.82 -1.02
C PHE A 278 -24.51 -3.30 -0.99
N ILE A 279 -23.79 -2.78 -1.98
CA ILE A 279 -23.48 -1.35 -2.05
C ILE A 279 -24.73 -0.49 -2.23
N ARG A 280 -25.76 -0.98 -2.92
CA ARG A 280 -27.01 -0.24 -3.13
C ARG A 280 -27.74 -0.06 -1.80
N LYS A 281 -27.86 -1.14 -1.02
CA LYS A 281 -28.39 -1.08 0.34
C LYS A 281 -27.58 -0.13 1.23
N PHE A 282 -26.25 -0.21 1.16
CA PHE A 282 -25.38 0.69 1.92
C PHE A 282 -25.60 2.17 1.55
N MET A 283 -25.77 2.51 0.28
CA MET A 283 -26.03 3.89 -0.16
C MET A 283 -27.33 4.42 0.43
N VAL A 284 -28.41 3.64 0.34
CA VAL A 284 -29.72 3.99 0.93
C VAL A 284 -29.62 4.14 2.45
N ASP A 285 -29.03 3.15 3.14
CA ASP A 285 -28.88 3.16 4.60
C ASP A 285 -27.96 4.33 5.08
N SER A 286 -27.09 4.84 4.20
CA SER A 286 -26.18 5.98 4.49
C SER A 286 -26.74 7.34 4.04
N GLY A 287 -28.01 7.39 3.60
CA GLY A 287 -28.63 8.63 3.10
C GLY A 287 -28.03 9.15 1.80
N ILE A 288 -27.28 8.33 1.05
CA ILE A 288 -26.72 8.70 -0.25
C ILE A 288 -27.84 8.59 -1.28
N THR A 289 -28.22 9.70 -1.89
CA THR A 289 -29.29 9.74 -2.89
C THR A 289 -28.90 9.02 -4.18
N ASP A 290 -29.89 8.59 -4.96
CA ASP A 290 -29.67 7.94 -6.26
C ASP A 290 -28.87 8.82 -7.22
N GLU A 291 -29.07 10.13 -7.16
CA GLU A 291 -28.32 11.10 -7.94
C GLU A 291 -26.83 11.14 -7.54
N MET A 292 -26.54 11.15 -6.24
CA MET A 292 -25.17 11.05 -5.72
C MET A 292 -24.51 9.73 -6.11
N ALA A 293 -25.24 8.62 -6.02
CA ALA A 293 -24.75 7.32 -6.45
C ALA A 293 -24.43 7.29 -7.95
N GLN A 294 -25.27 7.94 -8.78
CA GLN A 294 -25.04 8.05 -10.22
C GLN A 294 -23.80 8.89 -10.54
N VAL A 295 -23.63 10.04 -9.90
CA VAL A 295 -22.43 10.87 -10.05
C VAL A 295 -21.19 10.11 -9.61
N ALA A 296 -21.25 9.39 -8.49
CA ALA A 296 -20.14 8.55 -8.01
C ALA A 296 -19.75 7.47 -9.03
N TRP A 297 -20.73 6.80 -9.63
CA TRP A 297 -20.48 5.80 -10.66
C TRP A 297 -19.81 6.39 -11.90
N LEU A 298 -20.24 7.57 -12.34
CA LEU A 298 -19.67 8.24 -13.51
C LEU A 298 -18.24 8.71 -13.26
N CYS A 299 -17.97 9.34 -12.11
CA CYS A 299 -16.59 9.69 -11.71
C CYS A 299 -15.70 8.45 -11.61
N PHE A 300 -16.21 7.36 -11.04
CA PHE A 300 -15.49 6.10 -10.95
C PHE A 300 -15.19 5.52 -12.32
N LYS A 301 -16.18 5.50 -13.22
CA LYS A 301 -16.04 5.01 -14.58
C LYS A 301 -15.00 5.80 -15.35
N ASP A 302 -15.11 7.13 -15.37
CA ASP A 302 -14.23 7.99 -16.16
C ASP A 302 -12.77 7.85 -15.75
N ASP A 303 -12.51 7.82 -14.44
CA ASP A 303 -11.17 7.64 -13.89
C ASP A 303 -10.54 6.28 -14.25
N HIS A 304 -11.37 5.22 -14.33
CA HIS A 304 -10.94 3.86 -14.66
C HIS A 304 -11.08 3.48 -16.14
N THR A 305 -11.56 4.38 -17.00
CA THR A 305 -11.58 4.18 -18.46
C THR A 305 -10.70 5.17 -19.21
N ILE A 306 -10.67 6.44 -18.79
CA ILE A 306 -10.00 7.54 -19.50
C ILE A 306 -8.93 8.20 -18.60
N GLY A 307 -9.19 8.27 -17.30
CA GLY A 307 -8.35 8.94 -16.32
C GLY A 307 -7.11 8.17 -15.87
N ALA A 308 -6.62 8.55 -14.68
CA ALA A 308 -5.34 8.09 -14.14
C ALA A 308 -5.32 6.59 -13.82
N ARG A 309 -6.50 5.99 -13.57
CA ARG A 309 -6.64 4.58 -13.19
C ARG A 309 -7.05 3.66 -14.35
N LYS A 310 -7.00 4.13 -15.61
CA LYS A 310 -7.41 3.35 -16.81
C LYS A 310 -6.69 2.01 -17.01
N ALA A 311 -5.46 1.87 -16.51
CA ALA A 311 -4.68 0.65 -16.62
C ALA A 311 -4.91 -0.34 -15.46
N LYS A 312 -5.68 0.05 -14.43
CA LYS A 312 -5.96 -0.82 -13.28
C LYS A 312 -6.86 -1.98 -13.72
N ARG A 313 -6.55 -3.16 -13.19
CA ARG A 313 -7.28 -4.40 -13.46
C ARG A 313 -7.70 -5.00 -12.14
N TYR A 314 -8.97 -5.37 -12.04
CA TYR A 314 -9.53 -6.01 -10.86
C TYR A 314 -10.29 -7.28 -11.27
N ILE A 315 -10.46 -8.18 -10.30
CA ILE A 315 -11.30 -9.37 -10.47
C ILE A 315 -12.78 -8.99 -10.30
N ASP A 316 -13.07 -8.07 -9.39
CA ASP A 316 -14.42 -7.68 -8.99
C ASP A 316 -14.55 -6.16 -9.02
N TRP A 317 -15.15 -5.67 -10.10
CA TRP A 317 -15.42 -4.24 -10.29
C TRP A 317 -16.56 -3.71 -9.38
N PRO A 318 -17.66 -4.45 -9.15
CA PRO A 318 -18.66 -4.07 -8.15
C PRO A 318 -18.09 -3.83 -6.74
N ALA A 319 -17.24 -4.74 -6.25
CA ALA A 319 -16.58 -4.57 -4.95
C ALA A 319 -15.61 -3.39 -4.93
N THR A 320 -14.89 -3.16 -6.03
CA THR A 320 -13.98 -2.02 -6.17
C THR A 320 -14.74 -0.69 -6.13
N PHE A 321 -15.86 -0.60 -6.84
CA PHE A 321 -16.74 0.56 -6.77
C PHE A 321 -17.31 0.75 -5.36
N ALA A 322 -17.73 -0.33 -4.70
CA ALA A 322 -18.22 -0.28 -3.33
C ALA A 322 -17.20 0.28 -2.33
N ASN A 323 -15.92 -0.09 -2.48
CA ASN A 323 -14.84 0.47 -1.68
C ASN A 323 -14.63 1.96 -1.95
N SER A 324 -14.74 2.40 -3.21
CA SER A 324 -14.59 3.82 -3.55
C SER A 324 -15.66 4.71 -2.89
N VAL A 325 -16.88 4.19 -2.76
CA VAL A 325 -18.02 4.84 -2.13
C VAL A 325 -17.84 4.86 -0.61
N LYS A 326 -17.53 3.71 0.01
CA LYS A 326 -17.33 3.60 1.47
C LYS A 326 -16.18 4.44 1.99
N SER A 327 -15.06 4.48 1.24
CA SER A 327 -13.88 5.26 1.58
C SER A 327 -13.90 6.69 1.01
N ARG A 328 -15.02 7.12 0.39
CA ARG A 328 -15.23 8.48 -0.11
C ARG A 328 -14.08 8.99 -0.99
N TRP A 329 -13.59 8.17 -1.93
CA TRP A 329 -12.40 8.48 -2.75
C TRP A 329 -12.52 9.83 -3.48
N TYR A 330 -13.70 10.13 -4.00
CA TYR A 330 -13.99 11.34 -4.77
C TYR A 330 -14.55 12.49 -3.92
N ARG A 331 -14.71 12.29 -2.61
CA ARG A 331 -15.20 13.30 -1.64
C ARG A 331 -16.49 14.02 -2.06
N LEU A 332 -17.41 13.33 -2.77
CA LEU A 332 -18.58 13.94 -3.43
C LEU A 332 -19.70 14.40 -2.47
N TRP A 333 -19.74 13.86 -1.26
CA TRP A 333 -20.73 14.21 -0.25
C TRP A 333 -20.12 14.22 1.13
N PHE A 334 -20.83 14.81 2.08
CA PHE A 334 -20.61 14.68 3.51
C PHE A 334 -21.92 14.30 4.21
N THR A 335 -21.79 13.64 5.35
CA THR A 335 -22.91 13.14 6.16
C THR A 335 -22.95 13.94 7.45
N GLU A 336 -24.13 14.41 7.84
CA GLU A 336 -24.38 15.03 9.15
C GLU A 336 -24.93 13.99 10.14
N ALA A 337 -25.20 14.40 11.38
CA ALA A 337 -25.66 13.49 12.44
C ALA A 337 -27.04 12.87 12.14
N GLU A 338 -27.90 13.60 11.41
CA GLU A 338 -29.22 13.14 10.99
C GLU A 338 -29.51 13.63 9.56
N GLY A 339 -30.24 12.81 8.80
CA GLY A 339 -30.73 13.16 7.46
C GLY A 339 -29.90 12.60 6.29
N GLU A 340 -30.28 13.04 5.10
CA GLU A 340 -29.63 12.65 3.84
C GLU A 340 -28.22 13.26 3.74
N ALA A 341 -27.35 12.57 3.00
CA ALA A 341 -26.04 13.11 2.66
C ALA A 341 -26.20 14.42 1.87
N LYS A 342 -25.30 15.37 2.13
CA LYS A 342 -25.27 16.67 1.44
C LYS A 342 -24.10 16.71 0.47
N TRP A 343 -24.30 17.38 -0.67
CA TRP A 343 -23.26 17.56 -1.68
C TRP A 343 -22.09 18.37 -1.12
N SER A 344 -20.86 17.93 -1.41
CA SER A 344 -19.66 18.75 -1.22
C SER A 344 -19.47 19.71 -2.40
N SER A 345 -18.51 20.63 -2.28
CA SER A 345 -18.02 21.46 -3.39
C SER A 345 -17.61 20.62 -4.61
N GLU A 346 -16.84 19.56 -4.36
CA GLU A 346 -16.34 18.64 -5.39
C GLU A 346 -17.49 17.85 -6.01
N GLY A 347 -18.49 17.45 -5.21
CA GLY A 347 -19.69 16.77 -5.69
C GLY A 347 -20.55 17.64 -6.60
N LEU A 348 -20.79 18.90 -6.21
CA LEU A 348 -21.51 19.87 -7.03
C LEU A 348 -20.79 20.17 -8.35
N GLN A 349 -19.46 20.30 -8.31
CA GLN A 349 -18.65 20.49 -9.51
C GLN A 349 -18.76 19.28 -10.45
N ALA A 350 -18.61 18.06 -9.92
CA ALA A 350 -18.73 16.84 -10.70
C ALA A 350 -20.14 16.67 -11.30
N LYS A 351 -21.18 16.94 -10.51
CA LYS A 351 -22.59 16.92 -10.95
C LYS A 351 -22.80 17.84 -12.15
N ARG A 352 -22.42 19.12 -12.03
CA ARG A 352 -22.56 20.11 -13.12
C ARG A 352 -21.79 19.73 -14.39
N ALA A 353 -20.58 19.19 -14.23
CA ALA A 353 -19.78 18.75 -15.37
C ALA A 353 -20.44 17.56 -16.11
N ILE A 354 -21.04 16.63 -15.37
CA ILE A 354 -21.79 15.50 -15.93
C ILE A 354 -23.08 15.96 -16.61
N GLU A 355 -23.82 16.89 -16.00
CA GLU A 355 -25.05 17.47 -16.57
C GLU A 355 -24.77 18.19 -17.89
N ALA A 356 -23.75 19.06 -17.91
CA ALA A 356 -23.32 19.73 -19.14
C ALA A 356 -22.92 18.73 -20.24
N ALA A 357 -22.14 17.70 -19.89
CA ALA A 357 -21.75 16.65 -20.85
C ALA A 357 -22.93 15.78 -21.33
N ARG A 358 -24.05 15.73 -20.60
CA ARG A 358 -25.30 15.08 -21.04
C ARG A 358 -26.07 15.96 -22.01
N GLU A 359 -26.17 17.26 -21.71
CA GLU A 359 -26.83 18.25 -22.57
C GLU A 359 -26.12 18.38 -23.93
N ASP A 360 -24.78 18.43 -23.95
CA ASP A 360 -23.99 18.47 -25.19
C ASP A 360 -24.22 17.24 -26.08
N LYS A 361 -24.43 16.07 -25.48
CA LYS A 361 -24.73 14.83 -26.23
C LYS A 361 -26.17 14.82 -26.77
N ALA A 362 -27.12 15.38 -26.02
CA ALA A 362 -28.51 15.47 -26.46
C ALA A 362 -28.71 16.53 -27.56
N GLY A 363 -27.94 17.62 -27.53
CA GLY A 363 -27.98 18.67 -28.56
C GLY A 363 -27.21 18.35 -29.86
N GLY A 364 -26.38 17.30 -29.87
CA GLY A 364 -25.66 16.83 -31.06
C GLY A 364 -26.37 15.71 -31.84
N GLU A 365 -27.47 15.16 -31.32
CA GLU A 365 -28.31 14.15 -31.98
C GLU A 365 -29.64 14.73 -32.52
N ALA A 366 -29.87 16.04 -32.37
CA ALA A 366 -30.95 16.79 -32.99
C ALA A 366 -30.44 17.54 -34.24
#